data_AF-A0A7J8P0Z4-F1
#
_entry.id   AF-A0A7J8P0Z4-F1
#
_cell.length_a   1.000
_cell.length_b   1.000
_cell.length_c   1.000
_cell.angle_alpha   90.00
_cell.angle_beta   90.00
_cell.angle_gamma   90.00
#
_symmetry.space_group_name_H-M   'P 1'
#
loop_
_entity.id
_entity.type
_entity.pdbx_description
1 polymer ?
#
loop_
_entity_poly.entity_id
_entity_poly.type
_entity_poly.pdbx_seq_one_letter_code
_entity_poly.pdbx_strand_id
1 'polypeptide(L)'
;MAALQYLESLRNEHPELADWYSSLADLYQKKLWHQLTLKLEQFVALTVFQAGDALIQLYHNFITDFETKINLLKLAHFAVIVSRQYSDKEASTSYLEGVIEKLQATKEQRIEEPIIYIKMQIAKFKLEQGDRKECKKLLDDGKSTLDSMTDIDPSVYASYYWVSSQYHK
;
A
#
# COMPACT_ATOMS: atom_id res chain seq x y z
N MET A 1 -2.47 -16.62 14.75
CA MET A 1 -3.64 -16.69 15.68
C MET A 1 -4.18 -15.31 16.03
N ALA A 2 -3.35 -14.29 16.28
CA ALA A 2 -3.79 -12.92 16.57
C ALA A 2 -4.63 -12.28 15.43
N ALA A 3 -4.23 -12.50 14.18
CA ALA A 3 -4.92 -12.03 12.97
C ALA A 3 -6.40 -12.47 12.89
N LEU A 4 -6.70 -13.75 13.12
CA LEU A 4 -8.07 -14.28 13.10
C LEU A 4 -8.90 -13.75 14.27
N GLN A 5 -8.29 -13.65 15.46
CA GLN A 5 -8.97 -13.15 16.65
C GLN A 5 -9.28 -11.64 16.58
N TYR A 6 -8.44 -10.88 15.88
CA TYR A 6 -8.69 -9.49 15.54
C TYR A 6 -9.87 -9.35 14.55
N LEU A 7 -9.90 -10.15 13.48
CA LEU A 7 -11.05 -10.18 12.56
C LEU A 7 -12.35 -10.59 13.28
N GLU A 8 -12.28 -11.50 14.24
CA GLU A 8 -13.43 -11.95 15.01
C GLU A 8 -13.96 -10.88 15.97
N SER A 9 -13.08 -10.03 16.51
CA SER A 9 -13.46 -8.87 17.31
C SER A 9 -14.16 -7.81 16.45
N LEU A 10 -13.60 -7.49 15.28
CA LEU A 10 -14.22 -6.59 14.30
C LEU A 10 -15.57 -7.11 13.79
N ARG A 11 -15.70 -8.43 13.63
CA ARG A 11 -16.96 -9.09 13.27
C ARG A 11 -18.07 -8.81 14.30
N ASN A 12 -17.72 -8.78 15.59
CA ASN A 12 -18.67 -8.47 16.67
C ASN A 12 -19.00 -6.98 16.74
N GLU A 13 -18.05 -6.09 16.43
CA GLU A 13 -18.29 -4.64 16.39
C GLU A 13 -19.12 -4.19 15.19
N HIS A 14 -18.98 -4.85 14.03
CA HIS A 14 -19.70 -4.52 12.79
C HIS A 14 -20.47 -5.73 12.24
N PRO A 15 -21.67 -6.03 12.77
CA PRO A 15 -22.49 -7.15 12.31
C PRO A 15 -22.91 -7.05 10.83
N GLU A 16 -22.91 -5.84 10.26
CA GLU A 16 -23.15 -5.58 8.83
C GLU A 16 -22.07 -6.14 7.89
N LEU A 17 -20.84 -6.29 8.39
CA LEU A 17 -19.68 -6.78 7.62
C LEU A 17 -19.17 -8.12 8.14
N ALA A 18 -19.94 -8.76 9.03
CA ALA A 18 -19.56 -10.01 9.64
C ALA A 18 -19.30 -11.14 8.63
N ASP A 19 -20.03 -11.12 7.52
CA ASP A 19 -19.88 -12.06 6.40
C ASP A 19 -18.57 -11.83 5.63
N TRP A 20 -18.17 -10.56 5.49
CA TRP A 20 -16.88 -10.18 4.89
C TRP A 20 -15.71 -10.63 5.75
N TYR A 21 -15.77 -10.39 7.06
CA TYR A 21 -14.73 -10.84 8.00
C TYR A 21 -14.64 -12.36 8.09
N SER A 22 -15.78 -13.07 8.09
CA SER A 22 -15.79 -14.54 8.07
C SER A 22 -15.20 -15.09 6.78
N SER A 23 -15.51 -14.47 5.64
CA SER A 23 -14.86 -14.81 4.37
C SER A 23 -13.36 -14.55 4.37
N LEU A 24 -12.91 -13.42 4.92
CA LEU A 24 -11.49 -13.08 5.06
C LEU A 24 -10.75 -14.12 5.92
N ALA A 25 -11.37 -14.51 7.04
CA ALA A 25 -10.85 -15.53 7.94
C ALA A 25 -10.76 -16.91 7.25
N ASP A 26 -11.79 -17.33 6.51
CA ASP A 26 -11.79 -18.61 5.77
C ASP A 26 -10.72 -18.62 4.66
N LEU A 27 -10.60 -17.53 3.90
CA LEU A 27 -9.55 -17.37 2.87
C LEU A 27 -8.14 -17.38 3.48
N TYR A 28 -7.96 -16.73 4.63
CA TYR A 28 -6.69 -16.72 5.36
C TYR A 28 -6.34 -18.13 5.87
N GLN A 29 -7.32 -18.84 6.44
CA GLN A 29 -7.14 -20.20 6.95
C GLN A 29 -6.83 -21.20 5.83
N LYS A 30 -7.45 -21.02 4.66
CA LYS A 30 -7.16 -21.78 3.42
C LYS A 30 -5.87 -21.33 2.71
N LYS A 31 -5.18 -20.31 3.21
CA LYS A 31 -3.96 -19.73 2.62
C LYS A 31 -4.15 -19.26 1.17
N LEU A 32 -5.35 -18.78 0.84
CA LEU A 32 -5.71 -18.25 -0.48
C LEU A 32 -5.34 -16.77 -0.59
N TRP A 33 -4.05 -16.48 -0.61
CA TRP A 33 -3.52 -15.11 -0.52
C TRP A 33 -3.98 -14.18 -1.66
N HIS A 34 -4.11 -14.70 -2.88
CA HIS A 34 -4.61 -13.91 -4.01
C HIS A 34 -6.08 -13.52 -3.87
N GLN A 35 -6.94 -14.46 -3.49
CA GLN A 35 -8.36 -14.14 -3.29
C GLN A 35 -8.55 -13.26 -2.05
N LEU A 36 -7.75 -13.51 -1.01
CA LEU A 36 -7.74 -12.70 0.19
C LEU A 36 -7.41 -11.25 -0.14
N THR A 37 -6.33 -10.99 -0.88
CA THR A 37 -5.94 -9.62 -1.27
C THR A 37 -6.99 -8.94 -2.14
N LEU A 38 -7.59 -9.65 -3.11
CA LEU A 38 -8.69 -9.10 -3.91
C LEU A 38 -9.92 -8.73 -3.07
N LYS A 39 -10.29 -9.60 -2.14
CA LYS A 39 -11.43 -9.38 -1.25
C LYS A 39 -11.14 -8.24 -0.27
N LEU A 40 -9.89 -8.14 0.19
CA LEU A 40 -9.40 -7.05 1.02
C LEU A 40 -9.35 -5.73 0.23
N GLU A 41 -8.97 -5.72 -1.04
CA GLU A 41 -9.03 -4.51 -1.88
C GLU A 41 -10.46 -3.99 -2.02
N GLN A 42 -11.43 -4.88 -2.26
CA GLN A 42 -12.85 -4.51 -2.29
C GLN A 42 -13.31 -3.98 -0.92
N PHE A 43 -12.83 -4.59 0.15
CA PHE A 43 -13.13 -4.17 1.52
C PHE A 43 -12.56 -2.79 1.85
N VAL A 44 -11.30 -2.51 1.46
CA VAL A 44 -10.63 -1.22 1.67
C VAL A 44 -11.19 -0.14 0.74
N ALA A 45 -11.72 -0.53 -0.42
CA ALA A 45 -12.44 0.38 -1.31
C ALA A 45 -13.82 0.80 -0.75
N LEU A 46 -14.37 0.07 0.23
CA LEU A 46 -15.57 0.51 0.95
C LEU A 46 -15.19 1.71 1.83
N THR A 47 -15.73 2.87 1.46
CA THR A 47 -15.56 4.17 2.14
C THR A 47 -15.93 4.17 3.62
N VAL A 48 -16.68 3.15 4.08
CA VAL A 48 -17.07 2.98 5.49
C VAL A 48 -15.86 2.80 6.41
N PHE A 49 -14.76 2.21 5.91
CA PHE A 49 -13.51 2.07 6.66
C PHE A 49 -12.48 3.17 6.37
N GLN A 50 -12.79 4.11 5.46
CA GLN A 50 -11.89 5.23 5.17
C GLN A 50 -11.78 6.23 6.34
N ALA A 51 -12.61 6.11 7.36
CA ALA A 51 -12.52 6.87 8.60
C ALA A 51 -11.94 6.01 9.74
N GLY A 52 -10.64 6.12 10.02
CA GLY A 52 -10.04 5.67 11.28
C GLY A 52 -8.76 4.83 11.15
N ASP A 53 -8.16 4.51 12.31
CA ASP A 53 -6.92 3.73 12.46
C ASP A 53 -7.07 2.22 12.17
N ALA A 54 -8.29 1.77 11.86
CA ALA A 54 -8.62 0.36 11.67
C ALA A 54 -7.84 -0.28 10.52
N LEU A 55 -7.59 0.43 9.41
CA LEU A 55 -6.78 -0.09 8.31
C LEU A 55 -5.29 -0.12 8.64
N ILE A 56 -4.80 0.84 9.43
CA ILE A 56 -3.41 0.85 9.92
C ILE A 56 -3.18 -0.38 10.80
N GLN A 57 -4.10 -0.64 11.75
CA GLN A 57 -4.07 -1.82 12.61
C GLN A 57 -4.19 -3.12 11.80
N LEU A 58 -5.05 -3.15 10.79
CA LEU A 58 -5.22 -4.31 9.92
C LEU A 58 -3.96 -4.55 9.06
N TYR A 59 -3.29 -3.49 8.62
CA TYR A 59 -2.00 -3.63 7.95
C TYR A 59 -0.96 -4.24 8.88
N HIS A 60 -0.79 -3.70 10.08
CA HIS A 60 0.21 -4.18 11.03
C HIS A 60 -0.06 -5.60 11.53
N ASN A 61 -1.30 -5.93 11.90
CA ASN A 61 -1.65 -7.24 12.47
C ASN A 61 -1.95 -8.31 11.42
N PHE A 62 -2.35 -7.93 10.21
CA PHE A 62 -2.79 -8.86 9.17
C PHE A 62 -1.80 -8.88 8.01
N ILE A 63 -1.55 -7.74 7.36
CA ILE A 63 -0.75 -7.67 6.11
C ILE A 63 0.72 -8.04 6.34
N THR A 64 1.31 -7.63 7.48
CA THR A 64 2.69 -8.02 7.86
C THR A 64 2.89 -9.53 7.95
N ASP A 65 1.83 -10.30 8.26
CA ASP A 65 1.92 -11.76 8.44
C ASP A 65 2.05 -12.50 7.09
N PHE A 66 1.56 -11.90 6.01
CA PHE A 66 1.57 -12.49 4.67
C PHE A 66 2.26 -11.62 3.62
N GLU A 67 3.03 -10.60 4.01
CA GLU A 67 3.83 -9.79 3.09
C GLU A 67 4.79 -10.64 2.24
N THR A 68 5.33 -11.71 2.83
CA THR A 68 6.23 -12.69 2.17
C THR A 68 5.49 -13.71 1.30
N LYS A 69 4.15 -13.68 1.30
CA LYS A 69 3.28 -14.64 0.60
C LYS A 69 2.48 -13.98 -0.53
N ILE A 70 2.42 -12.65 -0.58
CA ILE A 70 1.66 -11.88 -1.58
C ILE A 70 2.58 -11.16 -2.56
N ASN A 71 1.99 -10.71 -3.66
CA ASN A 71 2.67 -9.83 -4.59
C ASN A 71 2.96 -8.47 -3.93
N LEU A 72 4.23 -8.07 -3.93
CA LEU A 72 4.75 -6.83 -3.36
C LEU A 72 4.06 -5.57 -3.95
N LEU A 73 3.61 -5.64 -5.20
CA LEU A 73 2.86 -4.56 -5.85
C LEU A 73 1.51 -4.30 -5.16
N LYS A 74 0.83 -5.38 -4.75
CA LYS A 74 -0.43 -5.27 -3.99
C LYS A 74 -0.18 -4.71 -2.60
N LEU A 75 0.92 -5.10 -1.95
CA LEU A 75 1.33 -4.52 -0.68
C LEU A 75 1.56 -3.01 -0.82
N ALA A 76 2.26 -2.57 -1.86
CA ALA A 76 2.48 -1.15 -2.12
C ALA A 76 1.17 -0.38 -2.34
N HIS A 77 0.22 -0.93 -3.10
CA HIS A 77 -1.12 -0.35 -3.24
C HIS A 77 -1.80 -0.18 -1.87
N PHE A 78 -1.75 -1.20 -1.01
CA PHE A 78 -2.31 -1.11 0.33
C PHE A 78 -1.61 -0.06 1.19
N ALA A 79 -0.27 -0.06 1.23
CA ALA A 79 0.51 0.92 1.97
C ALA A 79 0.16 2.35 1.53
N VAL A 80 -0.04 2.57 0.23
CA VAL A 80 -0.50 3.85 -0.32
C VAL A 80 -1.90 4.21 0.17
N ILE A 81 -2.86 3.27 0.21
CA ILE A 81 -4.21 3.57 0.70
C ILE A 81 -4.18 3.90 2.19
N VAL A 82 -3.42 3.13 2.98
CA VAL A 82 -3.22 3.38 4.42
C VAL A 82 -2.57 4.75 4.63
N SER A 83 -1.56 5.11 3.84
CA SER A 83 -0.90 6.42 3.92
C SER A 83 -1.87 7.59 3.68
N ARG A 84 -2.91 7.40 2.86
CA ARG A 84 -3.94 8.42 2.60
C ARG A 84 -4.92 8.62 3.76
N GLN A 85 -5.01 7.67 4.69
CA GLN A 85 -5.86 7.82 5.86
C GLN A 85 -5.24 8.66 6.96
N TYR A 86 -3.91 8.72 7.01
CA TYR A 86 -3.24 9.63 7.93
C TYR A 86 -3.65 11.05 7.57
N SER A 87 -4.20 11.76 8.56
CA SER A 87 -4.55 13.17 8.41
C SER A 87 -3.30 14.05 8.24
N ASP A 88 -2.15 13.55 8.71
CA ASP A 88 -0.87 14.22 8.65
C ASP A 88 0.00 13.67 7.50
N LYS A 89 0.31 14.53 6.53
CA LYS A 89 1.07 14.18 5.33
C LYS A 89 2.53 13.84 5.63
N GLU A 90 3.12 14.34 6.71
CA GLU A 90 4.46 13.94 7.14
C GLU A 90 4.43 12.51 7.71
N ALA A 91 3.45 12.19 8.55
CA ALA A 91 3.28 10.83 9.06
C ALA A 91 3.03 9.81 7.93
N SER A 92 2.21 10.17 6.93
CA SER A 92 2.01 9.37 5.72
C SER A 92 3.34 9.07 5.01
N THR A 93 4.19 10.10 4.88
CA THR A 93 5.46 9.99 4.16
C THR A 93 6.44 9.11 4.91
N SER A 94 6.63 9.33 6.22
CA SER A 94 7.52 8.50 7.03
C SER A 94 7.05 7.04 7.11
N TYR A 95 5.74 6.79 7.12
CA TYR A 95 5.21 5.44 7.03
C TYR A 95 5.57 4.76 5.69
N LEU A 96 5.38 5.47 4.57
CA LEU A 96 5.72 4.96 3.25
C LEU A 96 7.23 4.71 3.09
N GLU A 97 8.09 5.56 3.64
CA GLU A 97 9.54 5.33 3.67
C GLU A 97 9.90 4.07 4.47
N GLY A 98 9.29 3.86 5.64
CA GLY A 98 9.50 2.65 6.42
C GLY A 98 9.01 1.37 5.70
N VAL A 99 7.96 1.47 4.89
CA VAL A 99 7.51 0.37 4.03
C VAL A 99 8.49 0.12 2.89
N ILE A 100 9.08 1.16 2.29
CA ILE A 100 10.14 1.02 1.29
C ILE A 100 11.34 0.28 1.89
N GLU A 101 11.81 0.65 3.08
CA GLU A 101 12.95 -0.02 3.73
C GLU A 101 12.66 -1.51 3.99
N LYS A 102 11.45 -1.84 4.45
CA LYS A 102 11.02 -3.24 4.63
C LYS A 102 11.01 -4.00 3.29
N LEU A 103 10.47 -3.38 2.23
CA LEU A 103 10.46 -3.97 0.89
C LEU A 103 11.87 -4.18 0.33
N GLN A 104 12.79 -3.24 0.58
CA GLN A 104 14.19 -3.37 0.20
C GLN A 104 14.92 -4.46 0.99
N ALA A 105 14.56 -4.67 2.26
CA ALA A 105 15.12 -5.73 3.09
C ALA A 105 14.75 -7.13 2.59
N THR A 106 13.56 -7.31 2.00
CA THR A 106 13.06 -8.59 1.50
C THR A 106 13.78 -9.07 0.22
N LYS A 107 14.46 -8.18 -0.53
CA LYS A 107 15.34 -8.51 -1.69
C LYS A 107 14.76 -9.52 -2.70
N GLU A 108 13.52 -9.33 -3.14
CA GLU A 108 12.94 -10.10 -4.25
C GLU A 108 13.06 -9.36 -5.59
N GLN A 109 13.17 -10.09 -6.71
CA GLN A 109 13.39 -9.52 -8.06
C GLN A 109 12.29 -8.56 -8.58
N ARG A 110 11.15 -8.48 -7.90
CA ARG A 110 9.98 -7.65 -8.26
C ARG A 110 9.71 -6.52 -7.25
N ILE A 111 10.70 -6.14 -6.42
CA ILE A 111 10.52 -5.07 -5.40
C ILE A 111 10.61 -3.65 -5.99
N GLU A 112 11.29 -3.45 -7.11
CA GLU A 112 11.53 -2.09 -7.62
C GLU A 112 10.24 -1.46 -8.15
N GLU A 113 9.34 -2.25 -8.74
CA GLU A 113 8.01 -1.80 -9.19
C GLU A 113 7.17 -1.18 -8.03
N PRO A 114 6.95 -1.88 -6.89
CA PRO A 114 6.26 -1.32 -5.74
C PRO A 114 7.02 -0.16 -5.08
N ILE A 115 8.35 -0.21 -5.02
CA ILE A 115 9.15 0.90 -4.47
C ILE A 115 8.94 2.17 -5.28
N ILE A 116 9.01 2.06 -6.62
CA ILE A 116 8.74 3.18 -7.52
C ILE A 116 7.32 3.70 -7.31
N TYR A 117 6.32 2.81 -7.25
CA TYR A 117 4.93 3.20 -7.02
C TYR A 117 4.75 3.99 -5.70
N ILE A 118 5.39 3.53 -4.62
CA ILE A 118 5.36 4.22 -3.32
C ILE A 118 6.10 5.57 -3.40
N LYS A 119 7.29 5.61 -4.02
CA LYS A 119 8.05 6.85 -4.24
C LYS A 119 7.23 7.89 -5.02
N MET A 120 6.49 7.46 -6.05
CA MET A 120 5.59 8.35 -6.80
C MET A 120 4.49 8.94 -5.93
N GLN A 121 3.96 8.15 -4.98
CA GLN A 121 2.96 8.65 -4.07
C GLN A 121 3.53 9.61 -3.02
N ILE A 122 4.72 9.33 -2.49
CA ILE A 122 5.45 10.26 -1.61
C ILE A 122 5.70 11.57 -2.35
N ALA A 123 6.17 11.50 -3.60
CA ALA A 123 6.40 12.68 -4.43
C ALA A 123 5.10 13.50 -4.60
N LYS A 124 3.94 12.85 -4.75
CA LYS A 124 2.65 13.55 -4.78
C LYS A 124 2.34 14.27 -3.46
N PHE A 125 2.52 13.60 -2.32
CA PHE A 125 2.29 14.23 -1.01
C PHE A 125 3.23 15.42 -0.75
N LYS A 126 4.51 15.29 -1.09
CA LYS A 126 5.50 16.37 -1.02
C LYS A 126 5.14 17.54 -1.96
N LEU A 127 4.54 17.24 -3.11
CA LEU A 127 4.10 18.25 -4.07
C LEU A 127 2.93 19.07 -3.51
N GLU A 128 1.99 18.39 -2.85
CA GLU A 128 0.90 19.05 -2.12
C GLU A 128 1.38 19.85 -0.90
N GLN A 129 2.51 19.48 -0.28
CA GLN A 129 3.16 20.26 0.78
C GLN A 129 3.90 21.50 0.23
N GLY A 130 4.04 21.63 -1.10
CA GLY A 130 4.76 22.75 -1.74
C GLY A 130 6.26 22.51 -1.94
N ASP A 131 6.76 21.32 -1.59
CA ASP A 131 8.20 21.00 -1.60
C ASP A 131 8.67 20.47 -2.97
N ARG A 132 8.61 21.36 -3.97
CA ARG A 132 8.95 21.04 -5.38
C ARG A 132 10.37 20.49 -5.56
N LYS A 133 11.33 20.88 -4.70
CA LYS A 133 12.72 20.42 -4.80
C LYS A 133 12.86 18.93 -4.47
N GLU A 134 12.23 18.49 -3.39
CA GLU A 134 12.26 17.07 -2.98
C GLU A 134 11.44 16.19 -3.93
N CYS A 135 10.31 16.68 -4.44
CA CYS A 135 9.58 15.98 -5.51
C CYS A 135 10.44 15.71 -6.74
N LYS A 136 11.23 16.71 -7.17
CA LYS A 136 12.08 16.57 -8.35
C LYS A 136 13.17 15.54 -8.13
N LYS A 137 13.79 15.50 -6.94
CA LYS A 137 14.77 14.45 -6.60
C LYS A 137 14.13 13.06 -6.60
N LEU A 138 12.97 12.91 -5.98
CA LEU A 138 12.25 11.63 -5.93
C LEU A 138 11.82 11.16 -7.33
N LEU A 139 11.44 12.08 -8.20
CA LEU A 139 11.15 11.80 -9.61
C LEU A 139 12.40 11.36 -10.37
N ASP A 140 13.53 12.06 -10.20
CA ASP A 140 14.79 11.74 -10.87
C ASP A 140 15.33 10.37 -10.42
N ASP A 141 15.30 10.11 -9.11
CA ASP A 141 15.69 8.84 -8.51
C ASP A 141 14.75 7.69 -8.94
N GLY A 142 13.44 7.96 -8.98
CA GLY A 142 12.44 7.04 -9.52
C GLY A 142 12.66 6.75 -11.01
N LYS A 143 13.04 7.74 -11.81
CA LYS A 143 13.37 7.60 -13.23
C LYS A 143 14.63 6.78 -13.45
N SER A 144 15.68 7.03 -12.67
CA SER A 144 16.94 6.31 -12.79
C SER A 144 16.79 4.83 -12.41
N THR A 145 15.93 4.53 -11.44
CA THR A 145 15.55 3.16 -11.08
C THR A 145 14.71 2.52 -12.19
N LEU A 146 13.75 3.26 -12.77
CA LEU A 146 12.95 2.81 -13.92
C LEU A 146 13.81 2.50 -15.16
N ASP A 147 14.79 3.34 -15.46
CA ASP A 147 15.68 3.16 -16.62
C ASP A 147 16.60 1.93 -16.45
N SER A 148 16.90 1.57 -15.20
CA SER A 148 17.70 0.39 -14.87
C SER A 148 16.93 -0.93 -15.07
N MET A 149 15.60 -0.89 -15.16
CA MET A 149 14.75 -2.09 -15.29
C MET A 149 14.04 -2.18 -16.65
N THR A 150 14.20 -3.32 -17.32
CA THR A 150 13.71 -3.54 -18.70
C THR A 150 12.33 -4.21 -18.78
N ASP A 151 11.79 -4.75 -17.68
CA ASP A 151 10.49 -5.43 -17.60
C ASP A 151 9.63 -4.80 -16.48
N ILE A 152 9.14 -3.58 -16.73
CA ILE A 152 8.30 -2.84 -15.77
C ILE A 152 6.85 -2.87 -16.25
N ASP A 153 5.92 -3.10 -15.33
CA ASP A 153 4.50 -3.03 -15.66
C ASP A 153 4.09 -1.62 -16.14
N PRO A 154 3.33 -1.50 -17.25
CA PRO A 154 2.88 -0.21 -17.77
C PRO A 154 2.09 0.62 -16.76
N SER A 155 1.50 0.01 -15.73
CA SER A 155 0.80 0.71 -14.64
C SER A 155 1.74 1.60 -13.81
N VAL A 156 2.99 1.16 -13.61
CA VAL A 156 4.01 1.92 -12.87
C VAL A 156 4.50 3.09 -13.71
N TYR A 157 4.75 2.86 -15.00
CA TYR A 157 5.06 3.92 -15.98
C TYR A 157 3.95 4.98 -16.04
N ALA A 158 2.68 4.55 -16.12
CA ALA A 158 1.54 5.46 -16.15
C ALA A 158 1.48 6.34 -14.90
N SER A 159 1.72 5.75 -13.72
CA SER A 159 1.76 6.48 -12.45
C SER A 159 2.92 7.47 -12.40
N TYR A 160 4.11 7.07 -12.86
CA TYR A 160 5.29 7.95 -12.94
C TYR A 160 5.04 9.17 -13.84
N TYR A 161 4.55 8.93 -15.06
CA TYR A 161 4.28 10.01 -16.01
C TYR A 161 3.14 10.91 -15.54
N TRP A 162 2.13 10.36 -14.85
CA TRP A 162 1.07 11.15 -14.26
C TRP A 162 1.61 12.13 -13.20
N VAL A 163 2.45 11.66 -12.27
CA VAL A 163 3.07 12.53 -11.25
C VAL A 163 4.02 13.54 -11.88
N SER A 164 4.82 13.13 -12.87
CA SER A 164 5.67 14.06 -13.65
C SER A 164 4.84 15.16 -14.32
N SER A 165 3.69 14.79 -14.92
CA SER A 165 2.80 15.76 -15.55
C SER A 165 2.20 16.74 -14.54
N GLN A 166 1.84 16.29 -13.34
CA GLN A 166 1.39 17.17 -12.25
C GLN A 166 2.50 18.10 -11.75
N TYR A 167 3.75 17.66 -11.74
CA TYR A 167 4.90 18.51 -11.35
C TYR A 167 5.22 19.61 -12.36
N HIS A 168 5.05 19.32 -13.66
CA HIS A 168 5.29 20.28 -14.74
C HIS A 168 4.10 21.21 -15.02
N LYS A 169 3.00 21.08 -14.27
CA LYS A 169 1.78 21.88 -14.40
C LYS A 169 1.83 23.10 -13.49
#